data_AF-A0A955PZ81-F1
#
_entry.id   AF-A0A955PZ81-F1
#
_cell.length_a   1.000
_cell.length_b   1.000
_cell.length_c   1.000
_cell.angle_alpha   90.00
_cell.angle_beta   90.00
_cell.angle_gamma   90.00
#
_symmetry.space_group_name_H-M   'P 1'
#
loop_
_entity.id
_entity.type
_entity.pdbx_description
1 polymer ?
#
loop_
_entity_poly.entity_id
_entity_poly.type
_entity_poly.pdbx_seq_one_letter_code
_entity_poly.pdbx_strand_id
1 'polypeptide(L)'
;LSSKNGSHPFHIHVNPFQVIKINGKPVDPVWRDTILVRSNPPVTVTMRTRYEVFTGKYVLHCHNLVHEDRGMMQLIEILSS
;
A
#
# COMPACT_ATOMS: atom_id res chain seq x y z
N LEU A 1 -5.01 3.72 -4.08
CA LEU A 1 -5.60 2.56 -3.36
C LEU A 1 -6.90 2.97 -2.72
N SER A 2 -7.96 2.18 -2.87
CA SER A 2 -9.26 2.40 -2.24
C SER A 2 -9.87 1.05 -1.84
N SER A 3 -10.78 1.06 -0.86
CA SER A 3 -11.52 -0.14 -0.44
C SER A 3 -13.02 0.09 -0.64
N LYS A 4 -13.70 -0.90 -1.22
CA LYS A 4 -15.16 -0.91 -1.37
C LYS A 4 -15.86 -1.51 -0.15
N ASN A 5 -15.36 -2.63 0.38
CA ASN A 5 -15.96 -3.38 1.48
C ASN A 5 -14.95 -3.62 2.60
N GLY A 6 -15.23 -3.14 3.81
CA GLY A 6 -14.33 -3.26 4.96
C GLY A 6 -13.10 -2.35 4.88
N SER A 7 -12.49 -2.07 6.03
CA SER A 7 -11.22 -1.34 6.06
C SER A 7 -10.06 -2.34 5.99
N HIS A 8 -9.07 -2.06 5.15
CA HIS A 8 -7.93 -2.96 4.94
C HIS A 8 -6.61 -2.22 5.21
N PRO A 9 -5.78 -2.69 6.14
CA PRO A 9 -4.41 -2.21 6.27
C PRO A 9 -3.58 -2.79 5.13
N PHE A 10 -3.07 -1.97 4.22
CA PHE A 10 -2.19 -2.46 3.15
C PHE A 10 -0.73 -2.21 3.48
N HIS A 11 0.07 -3.26 3.38
CA HIS A 11 1.50 -3.28 3.68
C HIS A 11 2.31 -3.68 2.44
N ILE A 12 3.44 -3.01 2.20
CA ILE A 12 4.41 -3.36 1.16
C ILE A 12 5.76 -3.73 1.77
N HIS A 13 6.33 -4.83 1.30
CA HIS A 13 7.67 -5.26 1.71
C HIS A 13 8.77 -4.41 1.08
N VAL A 14 9.86 -4.18 1.84
CA VAL A 14 11.14 -3.56 1.46
C VAL A 14 11.09 -2.08 1.08
N ASN A 15 10.01 -1.63 0.45
CA ASN A 15 9.93 -0.34 -0.22
C ASN A 15 8.96 0.58 0.52
N PRO A 16 9.43 1.39 1.49
CA PRO A 16 8.54 2.35 2.14
C PRO A 16 7.98 3.33 1.11
N PHE A 17 6.83 3.93 1.43
CA PHE A 17 6.16 4.88 0.57
C PHE A 17 5.78 6.14 1.36
N GLN A 18 5.59 7.23 0.63
CA GLN A 18 4.99 8.44 1.14
C GLN A 18 3.52 8.49 0.73
N VAL A 19 2.63 8.77 1.68
CA VAL A 19 1.26 9.18 1.36
C VAL A 19 1.29 10.64 0.93
N ILE A 20 0.85 10.93 -0.30
CA ILE A 20 0.94 12.27 -0.89
C ILE A 20 -0.42 12.92 -1.12
N LYS A 21 -1.51 12.13 -1.22
CA LYS A 21 -2.88 12.63 -1.29
C LYS A 21 -3.85 11.72 -0.55
N ILE A 22 -4.83 12.32 0.10
CA ILE A 22 -6.02 11.63 0.63
C ILE A 22 -7.25 12.27 0.00
N ASN A 23 -8.08 11.47 -0.66
CA ASN A 23 -9.25 11.93 -1.40
C ASN A 23 -8.92 13.04 -2.41
N GLY A 24 -7.79 12.89 -3.10
CA GLY A 24 -7.29 13.86 -4.09
C GLY A 24 -6.65 15.12 -3.50
N LYS A 25 -6.80 15.37 -2.20
CA LYS A 25 -6.20 16.53 -1.51
C LYS A 25 -4.76 16.23 -1.09
N PRO A 26 -3.78 17.08 -1.42
CA PRO A 26 -2.42 16.95 -0.93
C PRO A 26 -2.36 16.89 0.60
N VAL A 27 -1.40 16.14 1.11
CA VAL A 27 -1.08 16.06 2.54
C VAL A 27 0.43 16.16 2.72
N ASP A 28 0.88 16.51 3.92
CA ASP A 28 2.29 16.48 4.25
C ASP A 28 2.82 15.04 4.11
N PRO A 29 3.83 14.82 3.25
CA PRO A 29 4.31 13.47 2.98
C PRO A 29 4.94 12.83 4.22
N VAL A 30 4.40 11.69 4.63
CA VAL A 30 4.95 10.87 5.73
C VAL A 30 5.33 9.51 5.20
N TRP A 31 6.55 9.06 5.52
CA TRP A 31 7.02 7.72 5.20
C TRP A 31 6.30 6.67 6.05
N ARG A 32 5.78 5.64 5.39
CA ARG A 32 5.13 4.48 5.99
C ARG A 32 5.41 3.24 5.15
N ASP A 33 5.26 2.08 5.76
CA ASP A 33 5.20 0.78 5.06
C ASP A 33 3.78 0.22 5.01
N THR A 34 2.87 0.76 5.84
CA THR A 34 1.51 0.27 6.04
C THR A 34 0.54 1.43 6.15
N ILE A 35 -0.63 1.31 5.50
CA ILE A 35 -1.69 2.32 5.55
C ILE A 35 -3.08 1.68 5.63
N LEU A 36 -3.91 2.18 6.53
CA LEU A 36 -5.32 1.79 6.61
C LEU A 36 -6.12 2.46 5.50
N VAL A 37 -6.69 1.66 4.60
CA VAL A 37 -7.63 2.11 3.57
C VAL A 37 -9.04 1.80 4.03
N ARG A 38 -9.73 2.84 4.47
CA ARG A 38 -11.09 2.76 5.01
C ARG A 38 -12.13 2.72 3.89
N SER A 39 -13.18 1.93 4.09
CA SER A 39 -14.37 1.92 3.23
C SER A 39 -15.54 2.72 3.79
N ASN A 40 -15.50 3.14 5.07
CA ASN A 40 -16.56 3.94 5.70
C ASN A 40 -16.00 5.01 6.67
N PRO A 41 -16.05 6.31 6.31
CA PRO A 41 -16.30 6.79 4.95
C PRO A 41 -15.21 6.29 3.98
N PRO A 42 -15.51 6.09 2.67
CA PRO A 42 -14.51 5.66 1.71
C PRO A 42 -13.37 6.67 1.60
N VAL A 43 -12.13 6.16 1.60
CA VAL A 43 -10.94 6.99 1.32
C VAL A 43 -10.17 6.46 0.12
N THR A 44 -9.63 7.38 -0.67
CA THR A 44 -8.65 7.09 -1.71
C THR A 44 -7.30 7.62 -1.27
N VAL A 45 -6.31 6.73 -1.24
CA VAL A 45 -4.92 7.07 -0.89
C VAL A 45 -4.08 7.05 -2.15
N THR A 46 -3.37 8.16 -2.41
CA THR A 46 -2.29 8.20 -3.41
C THR A 46 -0.97 8.14 -2.67
N MET A 47 -0.15 7.16 -3.05
CA MET A 47 1.17 6.94 -2.51
C MET A 47 2.23 7.05 -3.61
N ARG A 48 3.45 7.39 -3.23
CA ARG A 48 4.63 7.29 -4.09
C ARG A 48 5.75 6.58 -3.34
N THR A 49 6.52 5.80 -4.06
CA THR A 49 7.72 5.13 -3.54
C THR A 49 8.83 5.26 -4.57
N ARG A 50 10.07 5.02 -4.14
CA ARG A 50 11.25 4.99 -4.99
C ARG A 50 11.97 3.68 -4.74
N TYR A 51 12.18 2.91 -5.79
CA TYR A 51 12.88 1.63 -5.74
C TYR A 51 14.36 1.88 -6.04
N GLU A 52 15.21 1.82 -5.01
CA GLU A 52 16.61 2.30 -5.14
C GLU A 52 17.66 1.19 -5.05
N VAL A 53 17.48 0.21 -4.16
CA VAL A 53 18.57 -0.68 -3.75
C VAL A 53 18.35 -2.13 -4.19
N PHE A 54 17.14 -2.64 -4.03
CA PHE A 54 16.88 -4.07 -4.19
C PHE A 54 15.90 -4.34 -5.34
N THR A 55 16.32 -5.20 -6.26
CA THR A 55 15.49 -5.76 -7.33
C THR A 55 14.95 -7.13 -6.92
N GLY A 56 13.97 -7.62 -7.67
CA GLY A 56 13.34 -8.92 -7.45
C GLY A 56 11.89 -8.81 -6.99
N LYS A 57 11.40 -9.90 -6.39
CA LYS A 57 9.99 -10.11 -6.08
C LYS A 57 9.69 -9.83 -4.61
N TYR A 58 8.74 -8.94 -4.37
CA TYR A 58 8.19 -8.59 -3.07
C TYR A 58 6.68 -8.78 -3.06
N VAL A 59 6.07 -8.53 -1.90
CA VAL A 59 4.61 -8.61 -1.75
C VAL A 59 4.04 -7.27 -1.29
N LEU A 60 2.83 -7.00 -1.79
CA LEU A 60 1.89 -6.01 -1.28
C LEU A 60 0.64 -6.77 -0.86
N HIS A 61 0.22 -6.64 0.39
CA HIS A 61 -0.92 -7.41 0.90
C HIS A 61 -1.72 -6.65 1.94
N CYS A 62 -2.93 -7.14 2.19
CA CYS A 62 -3.69 -6.75 3.37
C CYS A 62 -3.05 -7.38 4.60
N HIS A 63 -2.71 -6.57 5.60
CA HIS A 63 -2.09 -7.00 6.85
C HIS A 63 -3.14 -7.50 7.88
N ASN A 64 -4.33 -7.86 7.41
CA ASN A 64 -5.25 -8.72 8.16
C ASN A 64 -4.95 -10.16 7.74
N LEU A 65 -4.40 -10.95 8.65
CA LEU A 65 -3.92 -12.31 8.36
C LEU A 65 -4.99 -13.20 7.70
N VAL A 66 -6.25 -13.09 8.13
CA VAL A 66 -7.34 -13.89 7.53
C VAL A 66 -7.59 -13.49 6.08
N HIS A 67 -7.42 -12.21 5.74
CA HIS A 67 -7.55 -11.75 4.36
C HIS A 67 -6.31 -12.10 3.54
N GLU A 68 -5.13 -11.95 4.14
CA GLU A 68 -3.83 -12.32 3.56
C GLU A 68 -3.80 -13.79 3.13
N ASP A 69 -4.08 -14.70 4.06
CA ASP A 69 -4.07 -16.15 3.84
C ASP A 69 -5.14 -16.60 2.84
N ARG A 70 -6.18 -15.79 2.65
CA ARG A 70 -7.24 -16.02 1.65
C ARG A 70 -6.94 -15.35 0.30
N GLY A 71 -5.71 -14.89 0.10
CA GLY A 71 -5.22 -14.41 -1.19
C GLY A 71 -5.33 -12.90 -1.42
N MET A 72 -5.57 -12.09 -0.37
CA MET A 72 -5.50 -10.62 -0.48
C MET A 72 -4.04 -10.13 -0.47
N MET A 73 -3.25 -10.70 -1.36
CA MET A 73 -1.82 -10.51 -1.54
C MET A 73 -1.50 -10.45 -3.03
N GLN A 74 -0.55 -9.59 -3.39
CA GLN A 74 -0.08 -9.43 -4.75
C GLN A 74 1.45 -9.42 -4.79
N LEU A 75 2.02 -10.08 -5.81
CA LEU A 75 3.42 -10.00 -6.14
C LEU A 75 3.75 -8.64 -6.80
N ILE A 76 4.80 -7.98 -6.34
CA ILE A 76 5.41 -6.82 -6.98
C ILE A 76 6.82 -7.21 -7.41
N GLU A 77 7.12 -7.08 -8.70
CA GLU A 77 8.43 -7.37 -9.25
C GLU A 77 9.13 -6.06 -9.65
N ILE A 78 10.28 -5.80 -9.03
CA ILE A 78 11.14 -4.66 -9.32
C ILE A 78 12.25 -5.14 -10.25
N LEU A 79 12.22 -4.65 -11.48
CA LEU A 79 13.22 -4.97 -12.50
C LEU A 79 14.42 -4.04 -12.35
N SER A 80 15.61 -4.57 -12.65
CA SER A 80 16.79 -3.72 -12.85
C SER A 80 16.57 -2.85 -14.09
N SER A 81 16.86 -1.56 -13.96
CA SER A 81 16.93 -0.61 -15.07
C SER A 81 18.06 -0.93 -16.03
#